data_AF-A0A091LLE8-F1
#
_entry.id   AF-A0A091LLE8-F1
#
_cell.length_a   1.000
_cell.length_b   1.000
_cell.length_c   1.000
_cell.angle_alpha   90.00
_cell.angle_beta   90.00
_cell.angle_gamma   90.00
#
_symmetry.space_group_name_H-M   'P 1'
#
loop_
_entity.id
_entity.type
_entity.pdbx_description
1 polymer ?
#
loop_
_entity_poly.entity_id
_entity_poly.type
_entity_poly.pdbx_seq_one_letter_code
_entity_poly.pdbx_strand_id
1 'polypeptide(L)'
;MDHMKKVGSSSCNDGVLLRMGLNDNKAGMQGLDKEKINKIIMEATKGSRFYENELKKDQQVNQRIEKMMQLKEKITTQQLLKAQLQVDKLVIELEQSRNLSSTIVHIDMDAFYAAVEMRDNPELKEKPIAVGSMSMLSTSNYHARRFGVRAAMPGFIAKKLCPHLTIVPLNFEKYGKVSKEVREILTEYDPNFMPMGLDEAYLNITEHLEERLNWPEDKRRFFFNTESATEKDKDDINMSAKCNEGGYSFSPVLFEDNTPLMDDHPEQRDRSVENSVIFGTSAEEVVKEIRFRIEQKTQLTASAGIAPNTMLAKMCSDRNKPNGQCRIAPERQAVLDFLKDLPIRKVPGIGKVTEKMLKALGIVTCSELYQQRALLSLLFSESSWRNFLDISLGLGSTHLEKDGERKSMSTESEINTAEDQYNLCRELCRDLAQELQKERLK
;
A
#
# COMPACT_ATOMS: atom_id res chain seq x y z
N MET A 1 39.06 -29.49 0.58
CA MET A 1 39.18 -28.01 0.56
C MET A 1 38.03 -27.43 -0.27
N ASP A 2 36.78 -27.72 0.07
CA ASP A 2 36.04 -27.32 1.27
C ASP A 2 35.73 -25.82 1.34
N HIS A 3 34.72 -25.41 0.58
CA HIS A 3 33.90 -24.25 0.91
C HIS A 3 32.42 -24.49 0.55
N MET A 4 31.88 -25.65 0.93
CA MET A 4 30.43 -25.76 1.12
C MET A 4 30.04 -24.90 2.33
N LYS A 5 29.49 -23.70 2.08
CA LYS A 5 28.77 -22.95 3.11
C LYS A 5 27.65 -23.85 3.63
N LYS A 6 27.76 -24.30 4.89
CA LYS A 6 26.65 -24.95 5.58
C LYS A 6 25.45 -24.01 5.54
N VAL A 7 24.42 -24.39 4.79
CA VAL A 7 23.10 -23.79 4.93
C VAL A 7 22.66 -24.05 6.37
N GLY A 8 22.57 -23.00 7.17
CA GLY A 8 22.20 -23.12 8.57
C GLY A 8 20.83 -23.79 8.67
N SER A 9 20.71 -24.82 9.52
CA SER A 9 19.43 -25.41 9.83
C SER A 9 18.55 -24.34 10.48
N SER A 10 17.57 -23.82 9.73
CA SER A 10 16.50 -22.96 10.25
C SER A 10 15.98 -23.59 11.53
N SER A 11 16.12 -22.90 12.66
CA SER A 11 15.60 -23.42 13.92
C SER A 11 14.07 -23.50 13.86
N CYS A 12 13.46 -24.31 14.72
CA CYS A 12 12.01 -24.37 14.84
C CYS A 12 11.40 -22.99 15.15
N ASN A 13 12.14 -22.13 15.86
CA ASN A 13 11.71 -20.76 16.14
C ASN A 13 11.67 -19.88 14.88
N ASP A 14 12.64 -20.00 13.97
CA ASP A 14 12.75 -19.13 12.78
C ASP A 14 11.58 -19.33 11.81
N GLY A 15 11.11 -20.57 11.67
CA GLY A 15 9.92 -20.88 10.86
C GLY A 15 8.63 -20.27 11.43
N VAL A 16 8.43 -20.37 12.74
CA VAL A 16 7.27 -19.78 13.43
C VAL A 16 7.32 -18.26 13.41
N LEU A 17 8.50 -17.66 13.59
CA LEU A 17 8.74 -16.23 13.44
C LEU A 17 8.38 -15.72 12.04
N LEU A 18 8.57 -16.53 10.99
CA LEU A 18 8.10 -16.17 9.65
C LEU A 18 6.58 -16.03 9.59
N ARG A 19 5.82 -16.92 10.26
CA ARG A 19 4.35 -16.94 10.23
C ARG A 19 3.71 -15.92 11.17
N MET A 20 4.19 -15.82 12.40
CA MET A 20 3.60 -14.98 13.46
C MET A 20 4.31 -13.63 13.65
N GLY A 21 5.60 -13.56 13.35
CA GLY A 21 6.43 -12.40 13.63
C GLY A 21 6.15 -11.15 12.78
N LEU A 22 6.91 -10.11 13.08
CA LEU A 22 6.83 -8.80 12.48
C LEU A 22 7.36 -8.79 11.04
N ASN A 23 6.48 -9.11 10.08
CA ASN A 23 6.53 -8.50 8.76
C ASN A 23 6.43 -6.96 8.85
N ASP A 24 7.56 -6.28 8.70
CA ASP A 24 7.75 -4.82 8.70
C ASP A 24 7.61 -4.19 7.30
N ASN A 25 7.29 -4.98 6.27
CA ASN A 25 7.16 -4.48 4.91
C ASN A 25 5.99 -3.50 4.68
N LYS A 26 5.17 -3.19 5.70
CA LYS A 26 4.06 -2.22 5.62
C LYS A 26 4.57 -0.80 5.90
N ALA A 27 4.04 0.20 5.21
CA ALA A 27 4.47 1.59 5.37
C ALA A 27 4.33 2.10 6.82
N GLY A 28 5.35 2.81 7.32
CA GLY A 28 5.43 3.30 8.70
C GLY A 28 5.99 2.30 9.71
N MET A 29 6.63 1.22 9.24
CA MET A 29 7.20 0.14 10.08
C MET A 29 8.69 -0.12 9.79
N GLN A 30 9.32 0.72 8.98
CA GLN A 30 10.75 0.66 8.67
C GLN A 30 11.60 0.99 9.91
N GLY A 31 12.75 0.31 10.07
CA GLY A 31 13.70 0.57 11.15
C GLY A 31 13.31 0.07 12.54
N LEU A 32 12.22 -0.70 12.67
CA LEU A 32 11.78 -1.24 13.95
C LEU A 32 12.67 -2.38 14.46
N ASP A 33 12.86 -2.44 15.78
CA ASP A 33 13.49 -3.55 16.49
C ASP A 33 12.61 -4.81 16.41
N LYS A 34 12.87 -5.60 15.36
CA LYS A 34 12.15 -6.85 15.09
C LYS A 34 12.36 -7.87 16.20
N GLU A 35 13.54 -7.94 16.80
CA GLU A 35 13.87 -8.95 17.80
C GLU A 35 13.04 -8.74 19.07
N LYS A 36 13.01 -7.50 19.58
CA LYS A 36 12.19 -7.11 20.73
C LYS A 36 10.70 -7.28 20.47
N ILE A 37 10.20 -6.81 19.32
CA ILE A 37 8.78 -6.94 18.98
C ILE A 37 8.38 -8.42 18.84
N ASN A 38 9.21 -9.22 18.16
CA ASN A 38 8.97 -10.66 18.01
C ASN A 38 9.00 -11.39 19.35
N LYS A 39 9.92 -11.03 20.26
CA LYS A 39 9.97 -11.58 21.61
C LYS A 39 8.64 -11.38 22.34
N ILE A 40 8.09 -10.17 22.34
CA ILE A 40 6.79 -9.85 22.97
C ILE A 40 5.65 -10.63 22.31
N ILE A 41 5.62 -10.73 20.98
CA ILE A 41 4.61 -11.52 20.25
C ILE A 41 4.69 -13.00 20.63
N MET A 42 5.90 -13.57 20.70
CA MET A 42 6.13 -14.97 21.06
C MET A 42 5.74 -15.24 22.52
N GLU A 43 6.17 -14.41 23.47
CA GLU A 43 5.78 -14.49 24.88
C GLU A 43 4.26 -14.37 25.07
N ALA A 44 3.58 -13.55 24.26
CA ALA A 44 2.14 -13.39 24.31
C ALA A 44 1.34 -14.57 23.71
N THR A 45 1.95 -15.43 22.91
CA THR A 45 1.23 -16.43 22.09
C THR A 45 1.67 -17.88 22.35
N LYS A 46 2.88 -18.11 22.88
CA LYS A 46 3.43 -19.44 23.15
C LYS A 46 2.52 -20.25 24.09
N GLY A 47 2.23 -21.49 23.74
CA GLY A 47 1.34 -22.39 24.49
C GLY A 47 -0.16 -22.21 24.20
N SER A 48 -0.54 -21.32 23.27
CA SER A 48 -1.92 -21.25 22.78
C SER A 48 -2.22 -22.32 21.71
N ARG A 49 -3.49 -22.72 21.57
CA ARG A 49 -3.95 -23.58 20.46
C ARG A 49 -3.64 -22.98 19.08
N PHE A 50 -3.65 -21.64 18.97
CA PHE A 50 -3.26 -20.93 17.75
C PHE A 50 -1.77 -21.15 17.43
N TYR A 51 -0.88 -21.03 18.42
CA TYR A 51 0.55 -21.29 18.27
C TYR A 51 0.84 -22.72 17.83
N GLU A 52 0.17 -23.71 18.41
CA GLU A 52 0.27 -25.12 18.00
C GLU A 52 -0.21 -25.35 16.56
N ASN A 53 -1.25 -24.64 16.12
CA ASN A 53 -1.73 -24.69 14.75
C ASN A 53 -0.71 -24.07 13.76
N GLU A 54 -0.13 -22.92 14.09
CA GLU A 54 0.92 -22.31 13.25
C GLU A 54 2.20 -23.14 13.20
N LEU A 55 2.58 -23.83 14.29
CA LEU A 55 3.63 -24.86 14.28
C LEU A 55 3.33 -25.98 13.26
N LYS A 56 2.12 -26.58 13.32
CA LYS A 56 1.69 -27.63 12.38
C LYS A 56 1.70 -27.15 10.94
N LYS A 57 1.21 -25.93 10.68
CA LYS A 57 1.24 -25.32 9.33
C LYS A 57 2.67 -25.02 8.86
N ASP A 58 3.59 -24.64 9.74
CA ASP A 58 5.00 -24.45 9.36
C ASP A 58 5.66 -25.78 8.99
N GLN A 59 5.44 -26.84 9.77
CA GLN A 59 5.90 -28.19 9.46
C GLN A 59 5.40 -28.67 8.09
N GLN A 60 4.13 -28.43 7.76
CA GLN A 60 3.58 -28.73 6.43
C GLN A 60 4.27 -27.95 5.30
N VAL A 61 4.63 -26.69 5.52
CA VAL A 61 5.40 -25.90 4.54
C VAL A 61 6.83 -26.42 4.41
N ASN A 62 7.47 -26.81 5.52
CA ASN A 62 8.82 -27.38 5.51
C ASN A 62 8.86 -28.71 4.76
N GLN A 63 7.86 -29.58 4.93
CA GLN A 63 7.71 -30.82 4.14
C GLN A 63 7.50 -30.55 2.65
N ARG A 64 6.81 -29.47 2.27
CA ARG A 64 6.69 -29.06 0.85
C ARG A 64 8.03 -28.57 0.29
N ILE A 65 8.78 -27.79 1.07
CA ILE A 65 10.13 -27.32 0.71
C ILE A 65 11.08 -28.52 0.55
N GLU A 66 11.07 -29.47 1.48
CA GLU A 66 11.90 -30.68 1.41
C GLU A 66 11.63 -31.48 0.13
N LYS A 67 10.35 -31.73 -0.20
CA LYS A 67 9.95 -32.41 -1.45
C LYS A 67 10.40 -31.63 -2.70
N MET A 68 10.34 -30.31 -2.68
CA MET A 68 10.81 -29.45 -3.77
C MET A 68 12.34 -29.50 -3.91
N MET A 69 13.09 -29.57 -2.80
CA MET A 69 14.55 -29.72 -2.83
C MET A 69 14.97 -31.11 -3.32
N GLN A 70 14.30 -32.18 -2.88
CA GLN A 70 14.48 -33.53 -3.42
C GLN A 70 14.14 -33.67 -4.91
N LEU A 71 13.22 -32.83 -5.42
CA LEU A 71 12.95 -32.73 -6.86
C LEU A 71 14.10 -31.99 -7.58
N LYS A 72 14.56 -30.86 -7.02
CA LYS A 72 15.70 -30.08 -7.53
C LYS A 72 16.97 -30.93 -7.69
N GLU A 73 17.28 -31.79 -6.73
CA GLU A 73 18.44 -32.70 -6.79
C GLU A 73 18.38 -33.72 -7.93
N LYS A 74 17.19 -34.03 -8.45
CA LYS A 74 16.97 -34.97 -9.56
C LYS A 74 17.00 -34.32 -10.94
N ILE A 75 17.02 -32.99 -11.01
CA ILE A 75 17.03 -32.26 -12.29
C ILE A 75 18.43 -32.37 -12.91
N THR A 76 18.50 -32.90 -14.12
CA THR A 76 19.78 -32.99 -14.85
C THR A 76 20.12 -31.67 -15.53
N THR A 77 21.42 -31.43 -15.77
CA THR A 77 21.89 -30.26 -16.54
C THR A 77 21.23 -30.18 -17.92
N GLN A 78 20.96 -31.32 -18.57
CA GLN A 78 20.28 -31.37 -19.87
C GLN A 78 18.81 -30.93 -19.78
N GLN A 79 18.09 -31.33 -18.72
CA GLN A 79 16.73 -30.85 -18.46
C GLN A 79 16.71 -29.35 -18.19
N LEU A 80 17.65 -28.85 -17.38
CA LEU A 80 17.77 -27.43 -17.08
C LEU A 80 18.09 -26.59 -18.33
N LEU A 81 19.03 -27.04 -19.18
CA LEU A 81 19.33 -26.37 -20.45
C LEU A 81 18.14 -26.37 -21.42
N LYS A 82 17.37 -27.47 -21.48
CA LYS A 82 16.14 -27.52 -22.29
C LYS A 82 15.09 -26.52 -21.77
N ALA A 83 14.87 -26.49 -20.45
CA ALA A 83 13.96 -25.53 -19.82
C ALA A 83 14.42 -24.08 -20.04
N GLN A 84 15.73 -23.82 -19.97
CA GLN A 84 16.32 -22.51 -20.24
C GLN A 84 15.97 -22.02 -21.65
N LEU A 85 16.18 -22.84 -22.68
CA LEU A 85 15.83 -22.51 -24.07
C LEU A 85 14.32 -22.27 -24.27
N GLN A 86 13.48 -23.07 -23.61
CA GLN A 86 12.01 -22.91 -23.70
C GLN A 86 11.53 -21.62 -23.02
N VAL A 87 12.06 -21.32 -21.83
CA VAL A 87 11.69 -20.11 -21.08
C VAL A 87 12.27 -18.86 -21.74
N ASP A 88 13.49 -18.90 -22.28
CA ASP A 88 14.09 -17.75 -22.98
C ASP A 88 13.36 -17.43 -24.29
N LYS A 89 12.81 -18.42 -25.00
CA LYS A 89 11.90 -18.16 -26.12
C LYS A 89 10.66 -17.37 -25.67
N LEU A 90 10.04 -17.78 -24.56
CA LEU A 90 8.89 -17.07 -23.99
C LEU A 90 9.28 -15.65 -23.50
N VAL A 91 10.48 -15.47 -22.94
CA VAL A 91 10.99 -14.12 -22.56
C VAL A 91 11.05 -13.22 -23.79
N ILE A 92 11.50 -13.71 -24.95
CA ILE A 92 11.52 -12.93 -26.20
C ILE A 92 10.10 -12.54 -26.62
N GLU A 93 9.15 -13.48 -26.59
CA GLU A 93 7.74 -13.24 -26.93
C GLU A 93 7.08 -12.21 -25.98
N LEU A 94 7.37 -12.29 -24.68
CA LEU A 94 6.88 -11.37 -23.65
C LEU A 94 7.51 -9.97 -23.73
N GLU A 95 8.81 -9.86 -24.02
CA GLU A 95 9.49 -8.58 -24.22
C GLU A 95 9.05 -7.89 -25.52
N GLN A 96 8.79 -8.65 -26.59
CA GLN A 96 8.23 -8.13 -27.85
C GLN A 96 6.80 -7.60 -27.69
N SER A 97 6.01 -8.20 -26.79
CA SER A 97 4.63 -7.79 -26.50
C SER A 97 4.50 -6.83 -25.32
N ARG A 98 5.62 -6.35 -24.76
CA ARG A 98 5.64 -5.39 -23.65
C ARG A 98 4.98 -4.07 -24.05
N ASN A 99 3.80 -3.82 -23.50
CA ASN A 99 3.15 -2.51 -23.58
C ASN A 99 3.67 -1.57 -22.48
N LEU A 100 4.07 -0.35 -22.87
CA LEU A 100 4.48 0.75 -21.99
C LEU A 100 3.70 2.06 -22.23
N SER A 101 2.72 2.10 -23.15
CA SER A 101 1.97 3.33 -23.46
C SER A 101 0.90 3.69 -22.44
N SER A 102 0.31 2.68 -21.78
CA SER A 102 -0.69 2.90 -20.74
C SER A 102 -0.10 3.60 -19.51
N THR A 103 -0.80 4.59 -18.96
CA THR A 103 -0.49 5.20 -17.66
C THR A 103 -1.48 4.71 -16.61
N ILE A 104 -1.07 3.68 -15.86
CA ILE A 104 -1.86 3.11 -14.77
C ILE A 104 -1.53 3.81 -13.46
N VAL A 105 -2.56 4.21 -12.73
CA VAL A 105 -2.48 4.78 -11.39
C VAL A 105 -3.09 3.80 -10.39
N HIS A 106 -2.44 3.58 -9.26
CA HIS A 106 -3.03 2.94 -8.09
C HIS A 106 -3.16 3.98 -6.96
N ILE A 107 -4.39 4.18 -6.46
CA ILE A 107 -4.70 5.05 -5.32
C ILE A 107 -4.95 4.18 -4.09
N ASP A 108 -4.39 4.58 -2.94
CA ASP A 108 -4.41 3.82 -1.69
C ASP A 108 -4.54 4.79 -0.49
N MET A 109 -5.70 4.83 0.18
CA MET A 109 -5.98 5.77 1.29
C MET A 109 -5.11 5.48 2.51
N ASP A 110 -4.60 6.52 3.17
CA ASP A 110 -3.60 6.34 4.21
C ASP A 110 -4.16 5.93 5.57
N ALA A 111 -3.94 4.66 5.93
CA ALA A 111 -4.44 4.07 7.18
C ALA A 111 -5.98 4.18 7.34
N PHE A 112 -6.69 4.16 6.22
CA PHE A 112 -8.08 4.58 6.00
C PHE A 112 -9.00 4.61 7.24
N TYR A 113 -9.42 3.46 7.79
CA TYR A 113 -10.37 3.45 8.91
C TYR A 113 -9.86 4.23 10.13
N ALA A 114 -8.57 4.14 10.46
CA ALA A 114 -8.00 4.90 11.56
C ALA A 114 -7.94 6.41 11.26
N ALA A 115 -7.69 6.80 10.01
CA ALA A 115 -7.72 8.19 9.60
C ALA A 115 -9.15 8.78 9.66
N VAL A 116 -10.18 8.01 9.28
CA VAL A 116 -11.60 8.39 9.46
C VAL A 116 -11.92 8.65 10.94
N GLU A 117 -11.56 7.74 11.85
CA GLU A 117 -11.82 7.97 13.28
C GLU A 117 -10.98 9.13 13.87
N MET A 118 -9.76 9.38 13.37
CA MET A 118 -8.93 10.54 13.76
C MET A 118 -9.48 11.89 13.24
N ARG A 119 -10.18 11.88 12.11
CA ARG A 119 -10.90 13.04 11.58
C ARG A 119 -12.13 13.34 12.43
N ASP A 120 -12.96 12.33 12.64
CA ASP A 120 -14.24 12.45 13.36
C ASP A 120 -14.06 12.67 14.88
N ASN A 121 -12.93 12.25 15.46
CA ASN A 121 -12.56 12.53 16.85
C ASN A 121 -11.12 13.10 16.92
N PRO A 122 -10.98 14.45 16.97
CA PRO A 122 -9.68 15.11 17.02
C PRO A 122 -8.77 14.70 18.18
N GLU A 123 -9.33 14.25 19.31
CA GLU A 123 -8.51 13.78 20.45
C GLU A 123 -7.65 12.55 20.13
N LEU A 124 -7.94 11.85 19.02
CA LEU A 124 -7.21 10.66 18.59
C LEU A 124 -5.99 10.97 17.72
N LYS A 125 -5.87 12.20 17.18
CA LYS A 125 -4.86 12.55 16.15
C LYS A 125 -3.43 12.23 16.60
N GLU A 126 -3.04 12.70 17.78
CA GLU A 126 -1.67 12.51 18.31
C GLU A 126 -1.49 11.22 19.12
N LYS A 127 -2.51 10.35 19.20
CA LYS A 127 -2.47 9.11 19.99
C LYS A 127 -2.18 7.91 19.07
N PRO A 128 -1.46 6.87 19.53
CA PRO A 128 -1.42 5.61 18.80
C PRO A 128 -2.80 4.96 18.87
N ILE A 129 -3.43 4.76 17.71
CA ILE A 129 -4.74 4.12 17.61
C ILE A 129 -4.75 2.93 16.64
N ALA A 130 -5.67 2.00 16.88
CA ALA A 130 -6.04 0.94 15.97
C ALA A 130 -7.55 0.79 15.89
N VAL A 131 -8.05 0.28 14.75
CA VAL A 131 -9.48 0.03 14.54
C VAL A 131 -9.72 -1.48 14.48
N GLY A 132 -10.71 -1.96 15.24
CA GLY A 132 -11.04 -3.37 15.40
C GLY A 132 -11.49 -3.69 16.83
N SER A 133 -11.01 -4.80 17.38
CA SER A 133 -11.34 -5.27 18.73
C SER A 133 -10.12 -5.86 19.45
N MET A 134 -10.31 -6.30 20.69
CA MET A 134 -9.29 -7.07 21.42
C MET A 134 -8.93 -8.40 20.72
N SER A 135 -9.85 -8.98 19.95
CA SER A 135 -9.64 -10.22 19.19
C SER A 135 -8.83 -9.98 17.91
N MET A 136 -9.14 -8.93 17.15
CA MET A 136 -8.47 -8.64 15.87
C MET A 136 -8.49 -7.15 15.50
N LEU A 137 -7.37 -6.65 14.99
CA LEU A 137 -7.25 -5.29 14.44
C LEU A 137 -7.30 -5.30 12.91
N SER A 138 -8.19 -4.49 12.34
CA SER A 138 -8.31 -4.28 10.89
C SER A 138 -7.24 -3.32 10.37
N THR A 139 -6.93 -2.25 11.11
CA THR A 139 -5.85 -1.32 10.74
C THR A 139 -5.32 -0.54 11.96
N SER A 140 -4.24 0.21 11.76
CA SER A 140 -3.61 1.07 12.76
C SER A 140 -3.03 2.33 12.12
N ASN A 141 -3.07 3.44 12.87
CA ASN A 141 -2.47 4.70 12.44
C ASN A 141 -0.94 4.64 12.47
N TYR A 142 -0.29 5.61 11.83
CA TYR A 142 1.17 5.62 11.70
C TYR A 142 1.90 5.78 13.05
N HIS A 143 1.26 6.38 14.07
CA HIS A 143 1.79 6.46 15.43
C HIS A 143 1.85 5.06 16.08
N ALA A 144 0.77 4.28 16.00
CA ALA A 144 0.74 2.91 16.52
C ALA A 144 1.69 1.96 15.76
N ARG A 145 1.86 2.15 14.44
CA ARG A 145 2.78 1.36 13.62
C ARG A 145 4.24 1.42 14.09
N ARG A 146 4.67 2.55 14.68
CA ARG A 146 6.01 2.71 15.30
C ARG A 146 6.27 1.76 16.49
N PHE A 147 5.24 1.13 17.05
CA PHE A 147 5.36 0.11 18.10
C PHE A 147 5.26 -1.34 17.55
N GLY A 148 5.16 -1.52 16.24
CA GLY A 148 4.90 -2.83 15.63
C GLY A 148 3.41 -3.20 15.51
N VAL A 149 2.49 -2.35 15.97
CA VAL A 149 1.04 -2.58 15.88
C VAL A 149 0.57 -2.45 14.43
N ARG A 150 -0.19 -3.44 13.94
CA ARG A 150 -0.64 -3.49 12.54
C ARG A 150 -1.97 -4.22 12.36
N ALA A 151 -2.51 -4.12 11.14
CA ALA A 151 -3.58 -4.98 10.63
C ALA A 151 -3.27 -6.48 10.80
N ALA A 152 -4.31 -7.29 11.00
CA ALA A 152 -4.24 -8.73 11.26
C ALA A 152 -3.39 -9.11 12.48
N MET A 153 -3.36 -8.24 13.50
CA MET A 153 -2.80 -8.52 14.82
C MET A 153 -3.93 -8.54 15.85
N PRO A 154 -3.95 -9.49 16.80
CA PRO A 154 -4.88 -9.44 17.92
C PRO A 154 -4.68 -8.21 18.80
N GLY A 155 -5.76 -7.52 19.17
CA GLY A 155 -5.71 -6.30 19.98
C GLY A 155 -5.03 -6.50 21.34
N PHE A 156 -5.17 -7.67 21.97
CA PHE A 156 -4.47 -8.00 23.21
C PHE A 156 -2.93 -8.10 23.05
N ILE A 157 -2.43 -8.49 21.88
CA ILE A 157 -0.99 -8.49 21.58
C ILE A 157 -0.53 -7.05 21.28
N ALA A 158 -1.33 -6.30 20.52
CA ALA A 158 -1.05 -4.89 20.23
C ALA A 158 -0.97 -4.04 21.50
N LYS A 159 -1.83 -4.31 22.50
CA LYS A 159 -1.76 -3.71 23.84
C LYS A 159 -0.50 -4.05 24.63
N LYS A 160 0.11 -5.22 24.41
CA LYS A 160 1.43 -5.56 25.01
C LYS A 160 2.59 -4.82 24.33
N LEU A 161 2.48 -4.56 23.03
CA LEU A 161 3.46 -3.75 22.28
C LEU A 161 3.32 -2.24 22.60
N CYS A 162 2.09 -1.77 22.79
CA CYS A 162 1.77 -0.38 23.08
C CYS A 162 0.65 -0.32 24.15
N PRO A 163 0.98 -0.21 25.45
CA PRO A 163 -0.01 -0.22 26.54
C PRO A 163 -1.05 0.90 26.43
N HIS A 164 -0.62 2.07 25.94
CA HIS A 164 -1.43 3.27 25.75
C HIS A 164 -2.14 3.34 24.38
N LEU A 165 -2.13 2.25 23.60
CA LEU A 165 -2.90 2.13 22.35
C LEU A 165 -4.40 2.30 22.60
N THR A 166 -5.08 3.18 21.86
CA THR A 166 -6.55 3.23 21.84
C THR A 166 -7.07 2.29 20.75
N ILE A 167 -7.99 1.38 21.09
CA ILE A 167 -8.66 0.50 20.12
C ILE A 167 -10.08 1.04 19.92
N VAL A 168 -10.41 1.44 18.70
CA VAL A 168 -11.71 1.98 18.30
C VAL A 168 -12.51 0.89 17.57
N PRO A 169 -13.81 0.71 17.87
CA PRO A 169 -14.67 -0.22 17.11
C PRO A 169 -14.78 0.15 15.62
N LEU A 170 -15.10 -0.84 14.77
CA LEU A 170 -15.35 -0.63 13.34
C LEU A 170 -16.69 0.08 13.09
N ASN A 171 -16.70 1.01 12.14
CA ASN A 171 -17.92 1.64 11.62
C ASN A 171 -17.95 1.63 10.08
N PHE A 172 -18.40 0.52 9.50
CA PHE A 172 -18.44 0.33 8.04
C PHE A 172 -19.35 1.31 7.30
N GLU A 173 -20.38 1.88 7.96
CA GLU A 173 -21.26 2.88 7.33
C GLU A 173 -20.48 4.17 7.03
N LYS A 174 -19.68 4.66 8.00
CA LYS A 174 -18.77 5.79 7.78
C LYS A 174 -17.78 5.51 6.64
N TYR A 175 -17.13 4.34 6.69
CA TYR A 175 -16.08 3.99 5.72
C TYR A 175 -16.66 3.84 4.30
N GLY A 176 -17.88 3.32 4.16
CA GLY A 176 -18.60 3.25 2.89
C GLY A 176 -18.95 4.62 2.31
N LYS A 177 -19.42 5.57 3.15
CA LYS A 177 -19.71 6.96 2.73
C LYS A 177 -18.45 7.65 2.19
N VAL A 178 -17.35 7.60 2.93
CA VAL A 178 -16.08 8.20 2.50
C VAL A 178 -15.51 7.51 1.24
N SER A 179 -15.63 6.18 1.13
CA SER A 179 -15.25 5.46 -0.10
C SER A 179 -16.03 5.97 -1.31
N LYS A 180 -17.34 6.22 -1.17
CA LYS A 180 -18.17 6.81 -2.23
C LYS A 180 -17.70 8.21 -2.62
N GLU A 181 -17.43 9.07 -1.64
CA GLU A 181 -16.93 10.44 -1.87
C GLU A 181 -15.62 10.46 -2.67
N VAL A 182 -14.71 9.53 -2.39
CA VAL A 182 -13.46 9.33 -3.15
C VAL A 182 -13.74 8.79 -4.56
N ARG A 183 -14.54 7.73 -4.68
CA ARG A 183 -14.89 7.11 -5.98
C ARG A 183 -15.53 8.10 -6.96
N GLU A 184 -16.36 9.01 -6.46
CA GLU A 184 -16.94 10.12 -7.24
C GLU A 184 -15.85 10.99 -7.89
N ILE A 185 -14.75 11.30 -7.18
CA ILE A 185 -13.60 12.02 -7.76
C ILE A 185 -12.89 11.14 -8.79
N LEU A 186 -12.63 9.86 -8.48
CA LEU A 186 -11.89 8.95 -9.37
C LEU A 186 -12.58 8.76 -10.74
N THR A 187 -13.91 8.78 -10.75
CA THR A 187 -14.74 8.61 -11.96
C THR A 187 -14.49 9.69 -13.02
N GLU A 188 -14.04 10.88 -12.62
CA GLU A 188 -13.71 11.99 -13.54
C GLU A 188 -12.38 11.80 -14.28
N TYR A 189 -11.52 10.89 -13.82
CA TYR A 189 -10.21 10.60 -14.41
C TYR A 189 -10.18 9.26 -15.14
N ASP A 190 -11.02 8.31 -14.73
CA ASP A 190 -11.29 7.06 -15.43
C ASP A 190 -12.71 6.59 -15.07
N PRO A 191 -13.70 6.65 -16.00
CA PRO A 191 -15.06 6.19 -15.72
C PRO A 191 -15.18 4.65 -15.65
N ASN A 192 -14.12 3.91 -16.01
CA ASN A 192 -14.02 2.46 -15.91
C ASN A 192 -12.98 2.01 -14.86
N PHE A 193 -12.66 2.88 -13.89
CA PHE A 193 -11.71 2.56 -12.81
C PHE A 193 -12.11 1.28 -12.06
N MET A 194 -11.11 0.53 -11.58
CA MET A 194 -11.30 -0.77 -10.93
C MET A 194 -11.09 -0.65 -9.41
N PRO A 195 -12.17 -0.63 -8.59
CA PRO A 195 -12.06 -0.59 -7.14
C PRO A 195 -11.65 -1.95 -6.55
N MET A 196 -10.57 -1.97 -5.75
CA MET A 196 -10.10 -3.18 -5.08
C MET A 196 -10.66 -3.35 -3.65
N GLY A 197 -11.12 -2.25 -3.05
CA GLY A 197 -11.64 -2.22 -1.68
C GLY A 197 -12.39 -0.93 -1.39
N LEU A 198 -12.50 -0.55 -0.12
CA LEU A 198 -13.05 0.77 0.25
C LEU A 198 -12.00 1.89 0.07
N ASP A 199 -10.72 1.55 0.20
CA ASP A 199 -9.56 2.44 0.24
C ASP A 199 -8.60 2.31 -0.95
N GLU A 200 -8.77 1.31 -1.81
CA GLU A 200 -7.86 1.01 -2.93
C GLU A 200 -8.59 0.96 -4.28
N ALA A 201 -7.98 1.54 -5.32
CA ALA A 201 -8.49 1.53 -6.69
C ALA A 201 -7.37 1.68 -7.74
N TYR A 202 -7.56 1.07 -8.91
CA TYR A 202 -6.76 1.35 -10.11
C TYR A 202 -7.51 2.25 -11.09
N LEU A 203 -6.79 3.15 -11.76
CA LEU A 203 -7.27 3.99 -12.86
C LEU A 203 -6.32 3.83 -14.05
N ASN A 204 -6.86 3.89 -15.27
CA ASN A 204 -6.10 4.03 -16.51
C ASN A 204 -6.28 5.44 -17.07
N ILE A 205 -5.44 6.39 -16.63
CA ILE A 205 -5.57 7.82 -16.97
C ILE A 205 -5.00 8.17 -18.36
N THR A 206 -4.75 7.19 -19.23
CA THR A 206 -4.11 7.41 -20.54
C THR A 206 -4.92 8.36 -21.42
N GLU A 207 -6.23 8.08 -21.59
CA GLU A 207 -7.16 8.90 -22.37
C GLU A 207 -7.33 10.29 -21.74
N HIS A 208 -7.50 10.36 -20.42
CA HIS A 208 -7.57 11.64 -19.68
C HIS A 208 -6.31 12.50 -19.89
N LEU A 209 -5.11 11.92 -19.95
CA LEU A 209 -3.89 12.66 -20.22
C LEU A 209 -3.84 13.24 -21.64
N GLU A 210 -4.28 12.48 -22.64
CA GLU A 210 -4.36 12.94 -24.04
C GLU A 210 -5.32 14.14 -24.18
N GLU A 211 -6.50 14.08 -23.55
CA GLU A 211 -7.42 15.21 -23.51
C GLU A 211 -6.83 16.41 -22.75
N ARG A 212 -6.24 16.16 -21.58
CA ARG A 212 -5.78 17.19 -20.64
C ARG A 212 -4.64 18.05 -21.18
N LEU A 213 -3.85 17.55 -22.13
CA LEU A 213 -2.83 18.34 -22.83
C LEU A 213 -3.40 19.63 -23.44
N ASN A 214 -4.67 19.62 -23.86
CA ASN A 214 -5.35 20.76 -24.48
C ASN A 214 -6.29 21.51 -23.52
N TRP A 215 -6.28 21.19 -22.21
CA TRP A 215 -7.19 21.84 -21.25
C TRP A 215 -6.70 23.24 -20.83
N PRO A 216 -7.57 24.27 -20.89
CA PRO A 216 -7.26 25.59 -20.33
C PRO A 216 -7.06 25.49 -18.82
N GLU A 217 -6.39 26.49 -18.22
CA GLU A 217 -6.09 26.48 -16.79
C GLU A 217 -7.33 26.33 -15.92
N ASP A 218 -8.47 26.91 -16.31
CA ASP A 218 -9.69 26.89 -15.50
C ASP A 218 -10.31 25.50 -15.36
N LYS A 219 -10.05 24.57 -16.30
CA LYS A 219 -10.40 23.15 -16.13
C LYS A 219 -9.46 22.38 -15.20
N ARG A 220 -8.33 22.98 -14.83
CA ARG A 220 -7.27 22.42 -13.98
C ARG A 220 -7.06 23.25 -12.70
N ARG A 221 -7.96 24.21 -12.43
CA ARG A 221 -7.95 25.13 -11.30
C ARG A 221 -8.95 24.66 -10.26
N PHE A 222 -8.49 24.48 -9.02
CA PHE A 222 -9.32 24.08 -7.89
C PHE A 222 -9.12 25.05 -6.72
N PHE A 223 -10.17 25.24 -5.93
CA PHE A 223 -10.15 26.14 -4.77
C PHE A 223 -9.96 25.33 -3.48
N PHE A 224 -9.31 25.95 -2.48
CA PHE A 224 -9.21 25.37 -1.15
C PHE A 224 -10.54 25.48 -0.42
N ASN A 225 -10.91 24.46 0.36
CA ASN A 225 -12.13 24.51 1.18
C ASN A 225 -11.88 25.32 2.48
N THR A 226 -12.30 26.59 2.45
CA THR A 226 -12.12 27.57 3.54
C THR A 226 -12.90 27.26 4.81
N GLU A 227 -13.86 26.32 4.79
CA GLU A 227 -14.55 25.85 6.00
C GLU A 227 -13.62 25.21 7.04
N SER A 228 -12.41 24.79 6.63
CA SER A 228 -11.37 24.26 7.53
C SER A 228 -10.48 25.33 8.19
N ALA A 229 -10.55 26.59 7.74
CA ALA A 229 -9.68 27.67 8.20
C ALA A 229 -10.36 28.61 9.23
N THR A 230 -11.69 28.71 9.23
CA THR A 230 -12.44 29.71 10.01
C THR A 230 -12.40 29.55 11.54
N GLU A 231 -11.80 28.47 12.06
CA GLU A 231 -11.54 28.28 13.51
C GLU A 231 -10.08 28.49 13.92
N LYS A 232 -9.14 28.77 12.99
CA LYS A 232 -7.70 28.83 13.32
C LYS A 232 -7.08 30.22 13.47
N ASP A 233 -7.67 31.27 12.89
CA ASP A 233 -7.06 32.62 12.86
C ASP A 233 -7.72 33.65 13.81
N LYS A 234 -8.27 33.21 14.95
CA LYS A 234 -8.89 34.12 15.94
C LYS A 234 -8.12 34.34 17.24
N ASP A 235 -7.11 33.52 17.55
CA ASP A 235 -6.39 33.62 18.83
C ASP A 235 -4.99 34.26 18.74
N ASP A 236 -4.41 34.46 17.55
CA ASP A 236 -3.04 35.00 17.38
C ASP A 236 -2.96 36.48 16.94
N ILE A 237 -4.08 37.21 16.89
CA ILE A 237 -4.09 38.68 16.66
C ILE A 237 -4.43 39.44 17.94
N ASN A 238 -3.70 39.21 19.04
CA ASN A 238 -3.76 40.10 20.20
C ASN A 238 -2.56 40.14 21.17
N MET A 239 -1.32 39.92 20.72
CA MET A 239 -0.12 40.20 21.53
C MET A 239 1.12 40.62 20.70
N SER A 240 1.19 41.87 20.23
CA SER A 240 2.46 42.52 19.84
C SER A 240 2.36 44.04 19.63
N ALA A 241 1.72 44.76 20.56
CA ALA A 241 1.64 46.23 20.54
C ALA A 241 2.13 46.87 21.86
N LYS A 242 3.45 46.81 22.11
CA LYS A 242 4.25 47.73 22.95
C LYS A 242 5.70 47.26 23.10
N CYS A 243 6.65 48.04 22.60
CA CYS A 243 7.81 48.56 23.34
C CYS A 243 8.50 49.66 22.51
N ASN A 244 8.81 50.78 23.14
CA ASN A 244 9.42 51.95 22.51
C ASN A 244 10.96 51.85 22.47
N GLU A 245 11.53 52.46 21.44
CA GLU A 245 12.76 53.27 21.42
C GLU A 245 13.90 53.02 22.42
N GLY A 246 15.12 52.83 21.87
CA GLY A 246 16.35 53.37 22.45
C GLY A 246 17.55 52.40 22.52
N GLY A 247 18.67 52.78 21.88
CA GLY A 247 20.01 52.22 22.22
C GLY A 247 20.85 51.66 21.07
N TYR A 248 21.74 52.51 20.54
CA TYR A 248 22.86 52.21 19.64
C TYR A 248 23.69 50.93 19.92
N SER A 249 24.17 50.25 18.86
CA SER A 249 25.63 50.03 18.63
C SER A 249 25.97 49.29 17.32
N PHE A 250 26.52 50.04 16.35
CA PHE A 250 27.51 49.67 15.31
C PHE A 250 27.76 48.22 14.84
N SER A 251 27.67 48.03 13.51
CA SER A 251 28.78 47.51 12.68
C SER A 251 28.66 48.05 11.22
N PRO A 252 29.72 48.22 10.42
CA PRO A 252 29.74 49.25 9.36
C PRO A 252 29.95 48.78 7.90
N VAL A 253 29.49 49.61 6.92
CA VAL A 253 30.21 50.03 5.67
C VAL A 253 30.60 48.92 4.66
N LEU A 254 30.34 48.94 3.34
CA LEU A 254 29.78 49.87 2.32
C LEU A 254 28.97 48.98 1.30
N PHE A 255 28.42 49.38 0.15
CA PHE A 255 28.56 50.54 -0.76
C PHE A 255 27.18 51.00 -1.29
N GLU A 256 27.15 52.12 -2.02
CA GLU A 256 25.99 52.61 -2.79
C GLU A 256 26.24 52.47 -4.30
N ASP A 257 25.18 52.37 -5.12
CA ASP A 257 25.01 53.29 -6.25
C ASP A 257 23.55 53.40 -6.73
N ASN A 258 23.18 54.57 -7.27
CA ASN A 258 21.79 54.98 -7.52
C ASN A 258 21.30 54.79 -8.97
N THR A 259 20.01 54.52 -9.18
CA THR A 259 19.17 55.07 -10.29
C THR A 259 17.67 54.73 -10.03
N PRO A 260 16.67 55.44 -10.63
CA PRO A 260 15.65 56.06 -9.79
C PRO A 260 14.19 55.59 -9.99
N LEU A 261 13.36 55.95 -9.01
CA LEU A 261 11.89 55.79 -8.99
C LEU A 261 11.18 56.77 -9.94
N MET A 262 10.39 56.23 -10.86
CA MET A 262 9.13 56.72 -11.48
C MET A 262 8.46 55.43 -12.03
N ASP A 263 7.15 55.17 -12.00
CA ASP A 263 5.98 56.01 -11.73
C ASP A 263 4.86 55.15 -11.10
N ASP A 264 4.00 55.73 -10.27
CA ASP A 264 2.96 54.98 -9.54
C ASP A 264 1.66 54.84 -10.35
N HIS A 265 1.28 53.60 -10.68
CA HIS A 265 -0.08 53.28 -11.15
C HIS A 265 -0.72 52.24 -10.24
N PRO A 266 -1.71 52.65 -9.41
CA PRO A 266 -2.44 51.72 -8.56
C PRO A 266 -3.51 50.99 -9.39
N GLU A 267 -3.08 50.00 -10.19
CA GLU A 267 -3.99 48.92 -10.52
C GLU A 267 -4.39 48.24 -9.22
N GLN A 268 -5.66 48.42 -8.82
CA GLN A 268 -6.30 47.62 -7.78
C GLN A 268 -6.39 46.18 -8.27
N ARG A 269 -5.27 45.46 -8.18
CA ARG A 269 -5.23 44.03 -8.44
C ARG A 269 -6.00 43.35 -7.31
N ASP A 270 -7.15 42.81 -7.70
CA ASP A 270 -8.18 42.24 -6.86
C ASP A 270 -7.58 41.31 -5.79
N ARG A 271 -7.75 41.65 -4.51
CA ARG A 271 -7.15 40.94 -3.35
C ARG A 271 -7.84 39.60 -3.03
N SER A 272 -8.53 39.01 -4.01
CA SER A 272 -9.39 37.82 -3.88
C SER A 272 -8.84 36.56 -4.57
N VAL A 273 -7.69 36.64 -5.26
CA VAL A 273 -7.18 35.57 -6.13
C VAL A 273 -6.38 34.47 -5.42
N GLU A 274 -5.98 34.65 -4.14
CA GLU A 274 -4.97 33.81 -3.48
C GLU A 274 -5.44 32.39 -3.04
N ASN A 275 -6.74 32.06 -3.14
CA ASN A 275 -7.29 30.77 -2.65
C ASN A 275 -7.52 29.71 -3.75
N SER A 276 -6.73 29.71 -4.84
CA SER A 276 -6.80 28.67 -5.89
C SER A 276 -5.44 28.07 -6.23
N VAL A 277 -5.44 26.79 -6.63
CA VAL A 277 -4.27 26.06 -7.13
C VAL A 277 -4.56 25.54 -8.54
N ILE A 278 -3.55 25.56 -9.41
CA ILE A 278 -3.61 25.01 -10.77
C ILE A 278 -2.66 23.80 -10.84
N PHE A 279 -3.13 22.70 -11.41
CA PHE A 279 -2.30 21.51 -11.66
C PHE A 279 -1.88 21.43 -13.13
N GLY A 280 -0.66 20.96 -13.39
CA GLY A 280 -0.15 20.78 -14.76
C GLY A 280 -0.85 19.67 -15.56
N THR A 281 -0.23 19.29 -16.68
CA THR A 281 -0.75 18.31 -17.65
C THR A 281 -0.06 16.94 -17.59
N SER A 282 1.00 16.77 -16.78
CA SER A 282 1.68 15.48 -16.63
C SER A 282 0.91 14.50 -15.73
N ALA A 283 1.24 13.22 -15.82
CA ALA A 283 0.67 12.17 -14.96
C ALA A 283 0.89 12.46 -13.47
N GLU A 284 2.08 12.96 -13.11
CA GLU A 284 2.39 13.38 -11.74
C GLU A 284 1.47 14.50 -11.25
N GLU A 285 1.13 15.46 -12.11
CA GLU A 285 0.25 16.59 -11.78
C GLU A 285 -1.22 16.17 -11.67
N VAL A 286 -1.71 15.32 -12.58
CA VAL A 286 -3.05 14.69 -12.47
C VAL A 286 -3.19 13.94 -11.15
N VAL A 287 -2.18 13.20 -10.73
CA VAL A 287 -2.24 12.43 -9.48
C VAL A 287 -2.08 13.30 -8.24
N LYS A 288 -1.36 14.43 -8.31
CA LYS A 288 -1.41 15.45 -7.26
C LYS A 288 -2.80 16.06 -7.14
N GLU A 289 -3.44 16.37 -8.26
CA GLU A 289 -4.81 16.90 -8.30
C GLU A 289 -5.82 15.92 -7.68
N ILE A 290 -5.79 14.65 -8.07
CA ILE A 290 -6.63 13.59 -7.47
C ILE A 290 -6.47 13.57 -5.95
N ARG A 291 -5.22 13.52 -5.47
CA ARG A 291 -4.91 13.47 -4.03
C ARG A 291 -5.35 14.73 -3.29
N PHE A 292 -5.13 15.91 -3.88
CA PHE A 292 -5.59 17.19 -3.35
C PHE A 292 -7.12 17.23 -3.24
N ARG A 293 -7.85 16.85 -4.29
CA ARG A 293 -9.31 16.82 -4.29
C ARG A 293 -9.87 15.85 -3.25
N ILE A 294 -9.24 14.69 -3.07
CA ILE A 294 -9.56 13.74 -2.00
C ILE A 294 -9.37 14.40 -0.62
N GLU A 295 -8.25 15.07 -0.39
CA GLU A 295 -7.94 15.76 0.87
C GLU A 295 -8.93 16.90 1.15
N GLN A 296 -9.23 17.76 0.17
CA GLN A 296 -10.20 18.85 0.33
C GLN A 296 -11.62 18.34 0.63
N LYS A 297 -12.06 17.28 -0.07
CA LYS A 297 -13.42 16.73 0.08
C LYS A 297 -13.60 15.90 1.36
N THR A 298 -12.60 15.11 1.75
CA THR A 298 -12.74 14.10 2.81
C THR A 298 -12.00 14.41 4.09
N GLN A 299 -11.05 15.36 4.07
CA GLN A 299 -10.07 15.64 5.13
C GLN A 299 -9.16 14.44 5.45
N LEU A 300 -8.89 13.58 4.47
CA LEU A 300 -8.04 12.39 4.55
C LEU A 300 -7.02 12.38 3.41
N THR A 301 -5.84 11.82 3.67
CA THR A 301 -4.78 11.72 2.65
C THR A 301 -4.82 10.37 1.91
N ALA A 302 -4.34 10.41 0.67
CA ALA A 302 -4.09 9.22 -0.13
C ALA A 302 -2.66 9.21 -0.67
N SER A 303 -2.11 8.02 -0.83
CA SER A 303 -0.86 7.78 -1.54
C SER A 303 -1.11 7.12 -2.89
N ALA A 304 -0.24 7.38 -3.85
CA ALA A 304 -0.46 6.99 -5.23
C ALA A 304 0.78 6.43 -5.93
N GLY A 305 0.58 5.48 -6.83
CA GLY A 305 1.64 4.91 -7.66
C GLY A 305 1.29 5.04 -9.13
N ILE A 306 2.24 5.51 -9.94
CA ILE A 306 2.08 5.77 -11.37
C ILE A 306 3.05 4.86 -12.12
N ALA A 307 2.56 3.96 -12.96
CA ALA A 307 3.41 3.05 -13.70
C ALA A 307 2.75 2.52 -14.98
N PRO A 308 3.49 1.81 -15.86
CA PRO A 308 2.93 1.29 -17.10
C PRO A 308 1.91 0.15 -16.95
N ASN A 309 1.82 -0.48 -15.76
CA ASN A 309 0.90 -1.59 -15.48
C ASN A 309 0.47 -1.62 -14.01
N THR A 310 -0.61 -2.37 -13.72
CA THR A 310 -1.22 -2.50 -12.40
C THR A 310 -0.24 -2.98 -11.32
N MET A 311 0.56 -4.01 -11.59
CA MET A 311 1.53 -4.55 -10.61
C MET A 311 2.51 -3.46 -10.16
N LEU A 312 3.15 -2.78 -11.11
CA LEU A 312 4.12 -1.72 -10.81
C LEU A 312 3.45 -0.51 -10.14
N ALA A 313 2.23 -0.16 -10.54
CA ALA A 313 1.48 0.96 -9.94
C ALA A 313 1.18 0.69 -8.45
N LYS A 314 0.72 -0.50 -8.10
CA LYS A 314 0.50 -0.91 -6.70
C LYS A 314 1.80 -0.86 -5.88
N MET A 315 2.90 -1.34 -6.45
CA MET A 315 4.20 -1.30 -5.77
C MET A 315 4.74 0.12 -5.58
N CYS A 316 4.45 1.03 -6.52
CA CYS A 316 4.77 2.45 -6.38
C CYS A 316 3.97 3.13 -5.28
N SER A 317 2.67 2.85 -5.14
CA SER A 317 1.81 3.54 -4.16
C SER A 317 2.25 3.30 -2.72
N ASP A 318 2.87 2.15 -2.44
CA ASP A 318 3.43 1.83 -1.11
C ASP A 318 4.79 2.51 -0.80
N ARG A 319 5.51 3.01 -1.83
CA ARG A 319 6.90 3.46 -1.67
C ARG A 319 7.02 4.74 -0.83
N ASN A 320 6.13 5.70 -1.09
CA ASN A 320 6.15 7.05 -0.52
C ASN A 320 4.97 7.29 0.45
N LYS A 321 4.45 6.25 1.10
CA LYS A 321 3.41 6.36 2.14
C LYS A 321 3.96 6.90 3.47
N PRO A 322 3.21 7.74 4.20
CA PRO A 322 1.90 8.33 3.87
C PRO A 322 1.99 9.61 3.02
N ASN A 323 0.84 10.00 2.45
CA ASN A 323 0.59 11.25 1.72
C ASN A 323 1.65 11.61 0.66
N GLY A 324 2.11 10.60 -0.07
CA GLY A 324 3.08 10.77 -1.15
C GLY A 324 2.76 9.93 -2.37
N GLN A 325 3.44 10.24 -3.49
CA GLN A 325 3.30 9.52 -4.75
C GLN A 325 4.66 9.11 -5.32
N CYS A 326 4.68 8.03 -6.10
CA CYS A 326 5.86 7.54 -6.80
C CYS A 326 5.51 7.21 -8.27
N ARG A 327 6.43 7.48 -9.19
CA ARG A 327 6.31 7.11 -10.60
C ARG A 327 7.45 6.21 -11.06
N ILE A 328 7.15 5.27 -11.93
CA ILE A 328 8.09 4.61 -12.84
C ILE A 328 7.83 5.17 -14.24
N ALA A 329 8.88 5.65 -14.91
CA ALA A 329 8.79 6.13 -16.28
C ALA A 329 8.37 4.99 -17.25
N PRO A 330 7.67 5.29 -18.37
CA PRO A 330 7.27 4.31 -19.38
C PRO A 330 8.44 3.83 -20.25
N GLU A 331 9.55 3.49 -19.61
CA GLU A 331 10.81 3.06 -20.22
C GLU A 331 11.22 1.71 -19.65
N ARG A 332 11.61 0.78 -20.52
CA ARG A 332 12.04 -0.56 -20.11
C ARG A 332 13.17 -0.53 -19.08
N GLN A 333 14.11 0.40 -19.22
CA GLN A 333 15.23 0.52 -18.28
C GLN A 333 14.77 0.96 -16.88
N ALA A 334 13.91 1.97 -16.79
CA ALA A 334 13.34 2.43 -15.51
C ALA A 334 12.53 1.32 -14.79
N VAL A 335 11.82 0.47 -15.54
CA VAL A 335 11.13 -0.71 -15.00
C VAL A 335 12.13 -1.72 -14.42
N LEU A 336 13.20 -2.04 -15.14
CA LEU A 336 14.20 -3.01 -14.67
C LEU A 336 15.02 -2.48 -13.48
N ASP A 337 15.39 -1.20 -13.50
CA ASP A 337 16.09 -0.56 -12.38
C ASP A 337 15.24 -0.51 -11.11
N PHE A 338 13.92 -0.34 -11.23
CA PHE A 338 13.00 -0.46 -10.10
C PHE A 338 12.94 -1.88 -9.52
N LEU A 339 13.00 -2.92 -10.38
CA LEU A 339 12.92 -4.32 -9.95
C LEU A 339 14.24 -4.88 -9.40
N LYS A 340 15.38 -4.37 -9.85
CA LYS A 340 16.69 -4.98 -9.70
C LYS A 340 16.97 -5.53 -8.30
N ASP A 341 16.85 -4.67 -7.29
CA ASP A 341 17.14 -5.00 -5.89
C ASP A 341 15.85 -5.16 -5.04
N LEU A 342 14.69 -5.28 -5.70
CA LEU A 342 13.38 -5.28 -5.07
C LEU A 342 13.08 -6.63 -4.40
N PRO A 343 12.80 -6.68 -3.08
CA PRO A 343 12.51 -7.94 -2.40
C PRO A 343 11.22 -8.58 -2.92
N ILE A 344 11.24 -9.87 -3.25
CA ILE A 344 10.07 -10.61 -3.79
C ILE A 344 8.84 -10.46 -2.89
N ARG A 345 9.02 -10.31 -1.57
CA ARG A 345 7.92 -10.17 -0.60
C ARG A 345 7.12 -8.86 -0.75
N LYS A 346 7.68 -7.85 -1.42
CA LYS A 346 6.97 -6.60 -1.76
C LYS A 346 6.00 -6.76 -2.94
N VAL A 347 6.16 -7.79 -3.76
CA VAL A 347 5.34 -8.00 -4.95
C VAL A 347 3.94 -8.49 -4.55
N PRO A 348 2.85 -7.88 -5.07
CA PRO A 348 1.49 -8.39 -4.90
C PRO A 348 1.39 -9.87 -5.31
N GLY A 349 0.71 -10.68 -4.50
CA GLY A 349 0.60 -12.14 -4.71
C GLY A 349 1.72 -12.98 -4.06
N ILE A 350 2.91 -12.44 -3.81
CA ILE A 350 3.98 -13.20 -3.10
C ILE A 350 3.77 -13.15 -1.59
N GLY A 351 2.97 -14.08 -1.09
CA GLY A 351 2.72 -14.31 0.34
C GLY A 351 3.88 -15.03 1.07
N LYS A 352 3.78 -15.10 2.40
CA LYS A 352 4.81 -15.69 3.30
C LYS A 352 5.23 -17.11 2.93
N VAL A 353 4.31 -17.94 2.43
CA VAL A 353 4.60 -19.33 2.04
C VAL A 353 5.45 -19.38 0.78
N THR A 354 5.03 -18.66 -0.27
CA THR A 354 5.76 -18.53 -1.54
C THR A 354 7.13 -17.90 -1.31
N GLU A 355 7.22 -16.86 -0.48
CA GLU A 355 8.48 -16.26 -0.03
C GLU A 355 9.41 -17.31 0.63
N LYS A 356 8.90 -18.15 1.55
CA LYS A 356 9.71 -19.20 2.21
C LYS A 356 10.23 -20.24 1.21
N MET A 357 9.39 -20.64 0.25
CA MET A 357 9.76 -21.60 -0.80
C MET A 357 10.83 -21.02 -1.74
N LEU A 358 10.65 -19.78 -2.22
CA LEU A 358 11.63 -19.10 -3.07
C LEU A 358 12.96 -18.85 -2.32
N LYS A 359 12.91 -18.47 -1.03
CA LYS A 359 14.11 -18.34 -0.18
C LYS A 359 14.87 -19.65 -0.02
N ALA A 360 14.20 -20.80 0.04
CA ALA A 360 14.87 -22.11 0.08
C ALA A 360 15.62 -22.44 -1.23
N LEU A 361 15.26 -21.80 -2.34
CA LEU A 361 16.00 -21.86 -3.61
C LEU A 361 17.13 -20.81 -3.71
N GLY A 362 17.27 -19.92 -2.70
CA GLY A 362 18.21 -18.80 -2.71
C GLY A 362 17.69 -17.57 -3.44
N ILE A 363 16.36 -17.39 -3.52
CA ILE A 363 15.72 -16.24 -4.20
C ILE A 363 15.13 -15.31 -3.15
N VAL A 364 15.59 -14.06 -3.14
CA VAL A 364 15.14 -12.98 -2.23
C VAL A 364 14.67 -11.74 -3.01
N THR A 365 15.22 -11.51 -4.20
CA THR A 365 14.96 -10.35 -5.08
C THR A 365 14.34 -10.75 -6.43
N CYS A 366 13.74 -9.78 -7.14
CA CYS A 366 13.21 -10.00 -8.48
C CYS A 366 14.31 -10.35 -9.51
N SER A 367 15.55 -9.87 -9.35
CA SER A 367 16.69 -10.28 -10.17
C SER A 367 17.02 -11.77 -10.02
N GLU A 368 17.06 -12.30 -8.79
CA GLU A 368 17.29 -13.72 -8.53
C GLU A 368 16.12 -14.58 -9.05
N LEU A 369 14.88 -14.04 -9.01
CA LEU A 369 13.70 -14.69 -9.59
C LEU A 369 13.84 -14.85 -11.11
N TYR A 370 14.32 -13.83 -11.82
CA TYR A 370 14.64 -13.91 -13.25
C TYR A 370 15.79 -14.89 -13.52
N GLN A 371 16.86 -14.84 -12.72
CA GLN A 371 18.03 -15.72 -12.90
C GLN A 371 17.67 -17.20 -12.78
N GLN A 372 16.74 -17.57 -11.90
CA GLN A 372 16.32 -18.95 -11.69
C GLN A 372 15.10 -19.38 -12.53
N ARG A 373 14.63 -18.57 -13.49
CA ARG A 373 13.41 -18.82 -14.29
C ARG A 373 13.28 -20.24 -14.87
N ALA A 374 14.38 -20.82 -15.37
CA ALA A 374 14.41 -22.19 -15.92
C ALA A 374 14.31 -23.29 -14.86
N LEU A 375 14.81 -23.04 -13.64
CA LEU A 375 14.62 -23.95 -12.51
C LEU A 375 13.18 -23.84 -11.98
N LEU A 376 12.63 -22.62 -11.93
CA LEU A 376 11.26 -22.38 -11.49
C LEU A 376 10.25 -23.09 -12.40
N SER A 377 10.47 -23.11 -13.72
CA SER A 377 9.60 -23.84 -14.66
C SER A 377 9.62 -25.36 -14.52
N LEU A 378 10.62 -25.92 -13.82
CA LEU A 378 10.72 -27.35 -13.53
C LEU A 378 10.20 -27.72 -12.12
N LEU A 379 10.09 -26.75 -11.21
CA LEU A 379 9.71 -26.98 -9.81
C LEU A 379 8.28 -26.52 -9.46
N PHE A 380 7.70 -25.60 -10.24
CA PHE A 380 6.39 -25.00 -9.99
C PHE A 380 5.39 -25.31 -11.11
N SER A 381 4.09 -25.18 -10.81
CA SER A 381 3.05 -25.30 -11.83
C SER A 381 3.17 -24.19 -12.88
N GLU A 382 2.60 -24.42 -14.07
CA GLU A 382 2.70 -23.50 -15.19
C GLU A 382 2.22 -22.08 -14.85
N SER A 383 1.05 -21.97 -14.20
CA SER A 383 0.51 -20.68 -13.74
C SER A 383 1.45 -19.96 -12.76
N SER A 384 2.15 -20.70 -11.89
CA SER A 384 3.04 -20.10 -10.89
C SER A 384 4.35 -19.61 -11.50
N TRP A 385 5.03 -20.42 -12.33
CA TRP A 385 6.31 -19.99 -12.90
C TRP A 385 6.14 -18.93 -13.99
N ARG A 386 5.03 -18.94 -14.75
CA ARG A 386 4.69 -17.84 -15.67
C ARG A 386 4.48 -16.53 -14.91
N ASN A 387 3.70 -16.55 -13.83
CA ASN A 387 3.52 -15.37 -12.97
C ASN A 387 4.85 -14.88 -12.37
N PHE A 388 5.76 -15.77 -11.95
CA PHE A 388 7.11 -15.38 -11.51
C PHE A 388 7.94 -14.76 -12.64
N LEU A 389 7.80 -15.25 -13.87
CA LEU A 389 8.48 -14.69 -15.03
C LEU A 389 7.97 -13.26 -15.30
N ASP A 390 6.66 -13.07 -15.35
CA ASP A 390 6.01 -11.76 -15.55
C ASP A 390 6.48 -10.74 -14.50
N ILE A 391 6.44 -11.13 -13.22
CA ILE A 391 6.96 -10.34 -12.10
C ILE A 391 8.43 -9.96 -12.32
N SER A 392 9.26 -10.93 -12.71
CA SER A 392 10.70 -10.74 -12.89
C SER A 392 11.06 -9.85 -14.10
N LEU A 393 10.14 -9.74 -15.07
CA LEU A 393 10.23 -8.85 -16.23
C LEU A 393 9.50 -7.51 -16.02
N GLY A 394 8.77 -7.32 -14.92
CA GLY A 394 8.01 -6.09 -14.66
C GLY A 394 6.75 -5.97 -15.50
N LEU A 395 6.16 -7.11 -15.86
CA LEU A 395 4.93 -7.22 -16.63
C LEU A 395 3.71 -7.33 -15.69
N GLY A 396 2.56 -6.95 -16.21
CA GLY A 396 1.27 -6.95 -15.51
C GLY A 396 0.20 -6.36 -16.42
N SER A 397 -1.05 -6.31 -15.98
CA SER A 397 -2.15 -5.78 -16.80
C SER A 397 -1.95 -4.30 -17.10
N THR A 398 -2.00 -3.95 -18.40
CA THR A 398 -1.96 -2.57 -18.93
C THR A 398 -3.36 -2.06 -19.31
N HIS A 399 -4.37 -2.88 -19.08
CA HIS A 399 -5.80 -2.59 -19.18
C HIS A 399 -6.47 -2.94 -17.85
N LEU A 400 -7.56 -2.26 -17.54
CA LEU A 400 -8.44 -2.60 -16.43
C LEU A 400 -9.65 -3.33 -17.00
N GLU A 401 -9.93 -4.53 -16.49
CA GLU A 401 -11.19 -5.22 -16.79
C GLU A 401 -12.30 -4.57 -15.95
N LYS A 402 -13.53 -4.52 -16.47
CA LYS A 402 -14.69 -4.10 -15.67
C LYS A 402 -14.95 -5.14 -14.58
N ASP A 403 -15.48 -4.69 -13.44
CA ASP A 403 -15.90 -5.56 -12.34
C ASP A 403 -16.76 -6.73 -12.86
N GLY A 404 -16.17 -7.93 -12.81
CA GLY A 404 -16.83 -9.15 -13.28
C GLY A 404 -17.90 -9.65 -12.31
N GLU A 405 -18.75 -10.56 -12.79
CA GLU A 405 -19.82 -11.13 -11.96
C GLU A 405 -19.28 -11.84 -10.71
N ARG A 406 -19.91 -11.56 -9.55
CA ARG A 406 -19.56 -12.14 -8.26
C ARG A 406 -19.71 -13.66 -8.31
N LYS A 407 -18.62 -14.39 -8.04
CA LYS A 407 -18.57 -15.87 -8.11
C LYS A 407 -19.06 -16.58 -6.84
N SER A 408 -19.05 -15.91 -5.70
CA SER A 408 -19.54 -16.44 -4.42
C SER A 408 -19.92 -15.33 -3.44
N MET A 409 -20.82 -15.66 -2.52
CA MET A 409 -21.19 -14.85 -1.36
C MET A 409 -21.22 -15.77 -0.13
N SER A 410 -20.76 -15.28 1.02
CA SER A 410 -20.64 -16.06 2.25
C SER A 410 -20.72 -15.17 3.48
N THR A 411 -21.20 -15.72 4.59
CA THR A 411 -21.14 -15.13 5.92
C THR A 411 -20.56 -16.16 6.90
N GLU A 412 -19.77 -15.71 7.87
CA GLU A 412 -19.08 -16.55 8.84
C GLU A 412 -19.04 -15.86 10.21
N SER A 413 -18.98 -16.66 11.28
CA SER A 413 -18.92 -16.17 12.66
C SER A 413 -18.14 -17.16 13.54
N GLU A 414 -17.38 -16.64 14.51
CA GLU A 414 -16.62 -17.44 15.47
C GLU A 414 -17.47 -17.79 16.70
N ILE A 415 -17.49 -19.07 17.09
CA ILE A 415 -18.21 -19.56 18.29
C ILE A 415 -17.28 -20.24 19.29
N ASN A 416 -17.61 -20.10 20.58
CA ASN A 416 -16.83 -20.65 21.69
C ASN A 416 -17.25 -22.08 22.09
N THR A 417 -18.51 -22.47 21.83
CA THR A 417 -19.11 -23.74 22.24
C THR A 417 -19.81 -24.42 21.07
N ALA A 418 -19.82 -25.76 21.06
CA ALA A 418 -20.41 -26.55 19.96
C ALA A 418 -21.94 -26.72 20.07
N GLU A 419 -22.53 -26.38 21.22
CA GLU A 419 -23.92 -26.68 21.57
C GLU A 419 -24.94 -25.90 20.70
N ASP A 420 -24.56 -24.73 20.19
CA ASP A 420 -25.41 -23.85 19.37
C ASP A 420 -25.20 -23.96 17.85
N GLN A 421 -24.44 -24.95 17.36
CA GLN A 421 -24.09 -25.06 15.93
C GLN A 421 -25.29 -25.02 14.98
N TYR A 422 -26.41 -25.65 15.31
CA TYR A 422 -27.63 -25.62 14.49
C TYR A 422 -28.39 -24.27 14.58
N ASN A 423 -28.27 -23.53 15.67
CA ASN A 423 -28.85 -22.20 15.81
C ASN A 423 -28.07 -21.21 14.96
N LEU A 424 -26.75 -21.17 15.15
CA LEU A 424 -25.84 -20.33 14.36
C LEU A 424 -25.97 -20.64 12.85
N CYS A 425 -26.01 -21.92 12.45
CA CYS A 425 -26.17 -22.29 11.05
C CYS A 425 -27.46 -21.69 10.44
N ARG A 426 -28.59 -21.73 11.17
CA ARG A 426 -29.85 -21.11 10.72
C ARG A 426 -29.79 -19.59 10.65
N GLU A 427 -29.04 -18.94 11.53
CA GLU A 427 -28.81 -17.49 11.50
C GLU A 427 -27.93 -17.10 10.30
N LEU A 428 -26.78 -17.75 10.12
CA LEU A 428 -25.89 -17.53 8.97
C LEU A 428 -26.59 -17.79 7.63
N CYS A 429 -27.44 -18.83 7.53
CA CYS A 429 -28.27 -19.06 6.34
C CYS A 429 -29.30 -17.94 6.10
N ARG A 430 -29.88 -17.36 7.15
CA ARG A 430 -30.82 -16.24 7.04
C ARG A 430 -30.12 -14.97 6.59
N ASP A 431 -28.97 -14.66 7.18
CA ASP A 431 -28.20 -13.47 6.86
C ASP A 431 -27.69 -13.54 5.40
N LEU A 432 -27.16 -14.70 4.98
CA LEU A 432 -26.75 -14.93 3.60
C LEU A 432 -27.93 -14.77 2.61
N ALA A 433 -29.11 -15.31 2.95
CA ALA A 433 -30.30 -15.15 2.11
C ALA A 433 -30.74 -13.68 1.98
N GLN A 434 -30.58 -12.87 3.03
CA GLN A 434 -30.86 -11.43 2.97
C GLN A 434 -29.85 -10.68 2.09
N GLU A 435 -28.55 -10.98 2.20
CA GLU A 435 -27.53 -10.37 1.31
C GLU A 435 -27.71 -10.78 -0.16
N LEU A 436 -28.01 -12.05 -0.44
CA LEU A 436 -28.34 -12.53 -1.79
C LEU A 436 -29.57 -11.79 -2.36
N GLN A 437 -30.60 -11.57 -1.54
CA GLN A 437 -31.80 -10.83 -1.94
C GLN A 437 -31.51 -9.35 -2.24
N LYS A 438 -30.60 -8.69 -1.50
CA LYS A 438 -30.18 -7.30 -1.78
C LYS A 438 -29.51 -7.17 -3.14
N GLU A 439 -28.62 -8.11 -3.49
CA GLU A 439 -27.92 -8.12 -4.79
C GLU A 439 -28.73 -8.79 -5.92
N ARG A 440 -29.94 -9.31 -5.63
CA ARG A 440 -30.81 -10.05 -6.57
C ARG A 440 -30.14 -11.29 -7.18
N LEU A 441 -29.22 -11.90 -6.45
CA LEU A 441 -28.58 -13.16 -6.82
C LEU A 441 -29.53 -14.35 -6.53
N LYS A 442 -29.38 -15.44 -7.28
CA LYS A 442 -30.23 -16.64 -7.19
C LYS A 442 -29.59 -17.74 -6.35
#